data_AF-A0A3N5N686-F1
#
_entry.id   AF-A0A3N5N686-F1
#
_cell.length_a   1.000
_cell.length_b   1.000
_cell.length_c   1.000
_cell.angle_alpha   90.00
_cell.angle_beta   90.00
_cell.angle_gamma   90.00
#
_symmetry.space_group_name_H-M   'P 1'
#
loop_
_entity.id
_entity.type
_entity.pdbx_description
1 polymer ?
#
loop_
_entity_poly.entity_id
_entity_poly.type
_entity_poly.pdbx_seq_one_letter_code
_entity_poly.pdbx_strand_id
1 'polypeptide(L)'
;RVLGGKLRNDVDLIKTDGKKVGHLKSMQLRQESIREADPGLEVAISIEGATIGRQVSVGDDLFVDVPERHIKVLEREMVRTLNTSTQEILAEFTALKRKGDPFWGK
;
A
#
# COMPACT_ATOMS: atom_id res chain seq x y z
N ARG A 1 4.40 -0.38 11.03
CA ARG A 1 5.44 0.57 10.55
C ARG A 1 5.33 0.69 9.03
N VAL A 2 5.59 1.87 8.46
CA VAL A 2 5.68 2.01 6.99
C VAL A 2 6.99 1.39 6.51
N LEU A 3 6.91 0.37 5.65
CA LEU A 3 8.10 -0.36 5.17
C LEU A 3 8.79 0.34 3.99
N GLY A 4 8.02 0.95 3.10
CA GLY A 4 8.56 1.68 1.96
C GLY A 4 7.47 2.45 1.20
N GLY A 5 7.89 3.24 0.22
CA GLY A 5 7.01 4.16 -0.48
C GLY A 5 6.53 5.32 0.41
N LYS A 6 5.32 5.80 0.17
CA LYS A 6 4.69 6.87 0.95
C LYS A 6 3.24 6.50 1.21
N LEU A 7 2.90 6.29 2.48
CA LEU A 7 1.55 5.96 2.87
C LEU A 7 0.71 7.24 2.96
N ARG A 8 -0.52 7.21 2.44
CA ARG A 8 -1.48 8.31 2.50
C ARG A 8 -2.80 7.83 3.07
N ASN A 9 -3.59 8.75 3.61
CA ASN A 9 -4.99 8.49 3.93
C ASN A 9 -5.81 8.29 2.65
N ASP A 10 -7.02 7.74 2.81
CA ASP A 10 -7.99 7.59 1.73
C ASP A 10 -7.51 6.64 0.63
N VAL A 11 -6.91 5.52 1.04
CA VAL A 11 -6.43 4.47 0.14
C VAL A 11 -6.92 3.11 0.61
N ASP A 12 -7.13 2.21 -0.34
CA ASP A 12 -7.47 0.83 -0.03
C ASP A 12 -6.21 0.01 0.27
N LEU A 13 -6.36 -0.98 1.14
CA LEU A 13 -5.30 -1.89 1.54
C LEU A 13 -5.63 -3.32 1.11
N ILE A 14 -4.59 -4.03 0.67
CA ILE A 14 -4.65 -5.46 0.34
C ILE A 14 -3.51 -6.21 1.03
N LYS A 15 -3.69 -7.52 1.16
CA LYS A 15 -2.64 -8.44 1.58
C LYS A 15 -1.65 -8.75 0.46
N THR A 16 -0.52 -9.34 0.85
CA THR A 16 0.48 -9.94 -0.04
C THR A 16 -0.04 -11.16 -0.83
N ASP A 17 -1.24 -11.67 -0.52
CA ASP A 17 -1.95 -12.66 -1.34
C ASP A 17 -3.00 -12.05 -2.28
N GLY A 18 -3.14 -10.72 -2.28
CA GLY A 18 -4.06 -9.96 -3.11
C GLY A 18 -5.48 -9.80 -2.54
N LYS A 19 -5.79 -10.37 -1.37
CA LYS A 19 -7.10 -10.19 -0.75
C LYS A 19 -7.27 -8.78 -0.20
N LYS A 20 -8.47 -8.22 -0.37
CA LYS A 20 -8.84 -6.92 0.19
C LYS A 20 -8.91 -6.97 1.71
N VAL A 21 -8.33 -5.95 2.34
CA VAL A 21 -8.36 -5.76 3.79
C VAL A 21 -9.42 -4.75 4.17
N GLY A 22 -9.39 -3.57 3.55
CA GLY A 22 -10.25 -2.46 3.91
C GLY A 22 -9.68 -1.13 3.45
N HIS A 23 -10.27 -0.05 3.95
CA HIS A 23 -9.95 1.32 3.55
C HIS A 23 -9.25 2.07 4.67
N LEU A 24 -8.10 2.68 4.40
CA LEU A 24 -7.35 3.46 5.39
C LEU A 24 -8.03 4.82 5.60
N LYS A 25 -8.72 4.94 6.74
CA LYS A 25 -9.51 6.13 7.06
C LYS A 25 -8.70 7.27 7.66
N SER A 26 -7.75 6.94 8.54
CA SER A 26 -6.92 7.93 9.21
C SER A 26 -5.58 7.37 9.68
N MET A 27 -4.60 8.26 9.79
CA MET A 27 -3.30 8.01 10.39
C MET A 27 -3.02 9.01 11.51
N GLN A 28 -2.38 8.51 12.57
CA GLN A 28 -1.92 9.33 13.69
C GLN A 28 -0.47 8.99 14.04
N LEU A 29 0.32 10.03 14.30
CA LEU A 29 1.68 9.95 14.81
C LEU A 29 1.76 10.79 16.07
N ARG A 30 2.10 10.16 17.21
CA ARG A 30 2.25 10.86 18.51
C ARG A 30 1.04 11.74 18.87
N GLN A 31 -0.18 11.20 18.72
CA GLN A 31 -1.46 11.88 18.95
C GLN A 31 -1.82 12.99 17.94
N GLU A 32 -0.98 13.26 16.95
CA GLU A 32 -1.29 14.20 15.87
C GLU A 32 -1.82 13.45 14.65
N SER A 33 -2.90 13.97 14.05
CA SER A 33 -3.44 13.40 12.81
C SER A 33 -2.60 13.84 11.62
N ILE A 34 -2.10 12.88 10.85
CA ILE A 34 -1.25 13.12 9.69
C ILE A 34 -1.93 12.62 8.41
N ARG A 35 -1.54 13.20 7.27
CA ARG A 35 -2.06 12.81 5.95
C ARG A 35 -1.11 11.89 5.19
N GLU A 36 0.16 11.94 5.52
CA GLU A 36 1.21 11.17 4.87
C GLU A 36 2.18 10.61 5.91
N ALA A 37 2.73 9.42 5.64
CA ALA A 37 3.77 8.82 6.44
C ALA A 37 4.88 8.25 5.55
N ASP A 38 6.12 8.66 5.84
CA ASP A 38 7.32 8.19 5.16
C ASP A 38 7.81 6.85 5.73
N PRO A 39 8.70 6.12 5.01
CA PRO A 39 9.25 4.85 5.46
C PRO A 39 9.97 4.97 6.80
N GLY A 40 9.86 3.91 7.60
CA GLY A 40 10.43 3.85 8.95
C GLY A 40 9.53 4.45 10.04
N LEU A 41 8.51 5.25 9.69
CA LEU A 41 7.59 5.79 10.67
C LEU A 41 6.65 4.72 11.22
N GLU A 42 6.47 4.76 12.54
CA GLU A 42 5.48 3.96 13.26
C GLU A 42 4.26 4.83 13.54
N VAL A 43 3.19 4.55 12.82
CA VAL A 43 1.95 5.34 12.84
C VAL A 43 0.80 4.43 13.24
N ALA A 44 -0.11 4.97 14.06
CA ALA A 44 -1.38 4.33 14.32
C ALA A 44 -2.29 4.58 13.12
N ILE A 45 -2.91 3.53 12.60
CA ILE A 45 -3.82 3.61 11.45
C ILE A 45 -5.20 3.08 11.81
N SER A 46 -6.23 3.70 11.27
CA SER A 46 -7.60 3.22 11.33
C SER A 46 -7.99 2.66 9.96
N ILE A 47 -8.43 1.41 9.93
CA ILE A 47 -8.84 0.73 8.69
C ILE A 47 -10.32 0.37 8.82
N GLU A 48 -11.13 0.93 7.92
CA GLU A 48 -12.54 0.61 7.81
C GLU A 48 -12.74 -0.70 7.04
N GLY A 49 -13.62 -1.57 7.54
CA GLY A 49 -13.94 -2.87 6.90
C GLY A 49 -12.96 -4.02 7.22
N ALA A 50 -11.92 -3.77 8.02
CA ALA A 50 -10.96 -4.78 8.43
C ALA A 50 -11.25 -5.31 9.85
N THR A 51 -11.26 -6.64 10.00
CA THR A 51 -11.37 -7.32 11.30
C THR A 51 -10.04 -8.00 11.67
N ILE A 52 -9.40 -7.56 12.75
CA ILE A 52 -8.17 -8.16 13.28
C ILE A 52 -8.45 -9.59 13.77
N GLY A 53 -7.58 -10.54 13.45
CA GLY A 53 -7.71 -11.96 13.77
C GLY A 53 -8.57 -12.77 12.80
N ARG A 54 -9.21 -12.12 11.82
CA ARG A 54 -9.96 -12.79 10.74
C ARG A 54 -9.45 -12.41 9.35
N GLN A 55 -9.42 -11.11 9.06
CA GLN A 55 -8.95 -10.60 7.77
C GLN A 55 -7.46 -10.25 7.82
N VAL A 56 -6.96 -9.75 8.96
CA VAL A 56 -5.55 -9.33 9.15
C VAL A 56 -5.03 -9.82 10.49
N SER A 57 -3.79 -10.27 10.52
CA SER A 57 -3.07 -10.67 11.73
C SER A 57 -1.99 -9.66 12.09
N VAL A 58 -1.61 -9.61 13.36
CA VAL A 58 -0.46 -8.81 13.80
C VAL A 58 0.79 -9.35 13.12
N GLY A 59 1.56 -8.46 12.49
CA GLY A 59 2.75 -8.82 11.72
C GLY A 59 2.52 -9.10 10.23
N ASP A 60 1.27 -9.03 9.75
CA ASP A 60 1.00 -9.08 8.32
C ASP A 60 1.51 -7.82 7.62
N ASP A 61 2.17 -8.00 6.48
CA ASP A 61 2.49 -6.93 5.56
C ASP A 61 1.31 -6.66 4.62
N LEU A 62 1.04 -5.37 4.41
CA LEU A 62 -0.06 -4.88 3.57
C LEU A 62 0.48 -3.96 2.48
N PHE A 63 -0.11 -4.04 1.30
CA PHE A 63 0.11 -3.10 0.21
C PHE A 63 -1.05 -2.11 0.10
N VAL A 64 -0.74 -0.92 -0.41
CA VAL A 64 -1.76 -0.01 -0.93
C VAL A 64 -2.27 -0.58 -2.25
N ASP A 65 -3.59 -0.67 -2.40
CA ASP A 65 -4.24 -1.14 -3.63
C ASP A 65 -4.23 -0.03 -4.69
N VAL A 66 -3.08 0.16 -5.34
CA VAL A 66 -2.91 1.19 -6.36
C VAL A 66 -3.77 0.84 -7.59
N PRO A 67 -4.65 1.74 -8.07
CA PRO A 67 -5.45 1.49 -9.26
C PRO A 67 -4.59 1.28 -10.51
N GLU A 68 -5.08 0.44 -11.42
CA GLU A 68 -4.37 0.07 -12.65
C GLU A 68 -3.94 1.30 -13.48
N ARG A 69 -4.82 2.28 -13.61
CA ARG A 69 -4.55 3.53 -14.32
C ARG A 69 -3.34 4.30 -13.75
N HIS A 70 -3.12 4.24 -12.44
CA HIS A 70 -2.01 4.94 -11.79
C HIS A 70 -0.70 4.16 -11.92
N ILE A 71 -0.76 2.83 -11.96
CA ILE A 71 0.43 1.99 -12.17
C ILE A 71 1.10 2.28 -13.50
N LYS A 72 0.32 2.45 -14.58
CA LYS A 72 0.86 2.82 -15.89
C LYS A 72 1.70 4.10 -15.84
N VAL A 73 1.19 5.12 -15.15
CA VAL A 73 1.89 6.40 -14.96
C VAL A 73 3.14 6.21 -14.08
N LEU A 74 3.03 5.44 -12.99
CA LEU A 74 4.15 5.17 -12.10
C LEU A 74 5.29 4.44 -12.83
N GLU A 75 4.99 3.38 -13.58
CA GLU A 75 6.01 2.59 -14.29
C GLU A 75 6.63 3.37 -15.46
N ARG A 76 5.85 4.17 -16.20
CA ARG A 76 6.32 4.83 -17.43
C ARG A 76 6.95 6.20 -17.18
N GLU A 77 6.36 7.00 -16.30
CA GLU A 77 6.69 8.43 -16.16
C GLU A 77 7.43 8.71 -14.86
N MET A 78 7.05 8.05 -13.76
CA MET A 78 7.55 8.41 -12.43
C MET A 78 8.59 7.45 -11.87
N VAL A 79 8.84 6.29 -12.49
CA VAL A 79 9.72 5.26 -11.92
C VAL A 79 11.10 5.82 -11.56
N ARG A 80 11.63 6.74 -12.36
CA ARG A 80 12.94 7.38 -12.15
C ARG A 80 12.99 8.33 -10.94
N THR A 81 11.84 8.78 -10.44
CA THR A 81 11.75 9.65 -9.26
C THR A 81 11.57 8.84 -7.97
N LEU A 82 11.26 7.56 -8.09
CA LEU A 82 11.14 6.63 -6.96
C LEU A 82 12.53 6.16 -6.53
N ASN A 83 12.74 6.04 -5.22
CA ASN A 83 13.93 5.38 -4.68
C ASN A 83 13.89 3.86 -4.97
N THR A 84 15.06 3.22 -4.89
CA THR A 84 15.23 1.79 -5.22
C THR A 84 14.25 0.89 -4.45
N SER A 85 14.13 1.11 -3.13
CA SER A 85 13.19 0.32 -2.30
C SER A 85 11.74 0.47 -2.75
N THR A 86 11.32 1.67 -3.15
CA THR A 86 9.95 1.90 -3.64
C THR A 86 9.73 1.26 -5.01
N GLN A 87 10.76 1.24 -5.87
CA GLN A 87 10.71 0.54 -7.16
C GLN A 87 10.55 -0.98 -6.96
N GLU A 88 11.28 -1.56 -6.01
CA GLU A 88 11.17 -2.99 -5.66
C GLU A 88 9.77 -3.34 -5.14
N ILE A 89 9.23 -2.53 -4.22
CA ILE A 89 7.86 -2.69 -3.70
C ILE A 89 6.81 -2.56 -4.82
N LEU A 90 6.99 -1.60 -5.73
CA LEU A 90 6.09 -1.43 -6.87
C LEU A 90 6.13 -2.64 -7.81
N ALA A 91 7.32 -3.20 -8.05
CA ALA A 91 7.51 -4.41 -8.84
C ALA A 91 6.84 -5.63 -8.18
N GLU A 92 6.97 -5.76 -6.85
CA GLU A 92 6.35 -6.84 -6.09
C GLU A 92 4.81 -6.76 -6.11
N PHE A 93 4.26 -5.57 -5.88
CA PHE A 93 2.83 -5.30 -5.97
C PHE A 93 2.28 -5.58 -7.38
N THR A 94 2.96 -5.12 -8.43
CA THR A 94 2.53 -5.37 -9.81
C THR A 94 2.61 -6.84 -10.19
N ALA A 95 3.66 -7.57 -9.75
CA ALA A 95 3.76 -9.02 -9.93
C ALA A 95 2.60 -9.76 -9.24
N LEU A 96 2.23 -9.35 -8.02
CA LEU A 96 1.08 -9.88 -7.29
C LEU A 96 -0.22 -9.67 -8.07
N LYS A 97 -0.49 -8.48 -8.59
CA LYS A 97 -1.70 -8.21 -9.40
C LYS A 97 -1.70 -9.01 -10.69
N ARG A 98 -0.55 -9.09 -11.37
CA ARG A 98 -0.39 -9.81 -12.64
C ARG A 98 -0.48 -11.33 -12.49
N LYS A 99 -0.30 -11.87 -11.28
CA LYS A 99 -0.57 -13.28 -10.97
C LYS A 99 -2.07 -13.62 -11.08
N GLY A 100 -2.95 -12.67 -10.74
CA GLY A 100 -4.40 -12.81 -10.87
C GLY A 100 -4.92 -12.40 -12.26
N ASP A 101 -4.32 -11.38 -12.86
CA ASP A 101 -4.65 -10.88 -14.20
C ASP A 101 -3.37 -10.51 -14.99
N PRO A 102 -2.88 -11.38 -15.89
CA PRO A 102 -1.62 -11.16 -16.63
C PRO A 102 -1.53 -9.89 -17.48
N PHE A 103 -2.66 -9.23 -17.74
CA PHE A 103 -2.72 -7.99 -18.52
C PHE A 103 -2.84 -6.73 -17.66
N TRP A 104 -2.98 -6.90 -16.34
CA TRP A 104 -3.14 -5.79 -15.41
C TRP A 104 -1.99 -4.79 -15.49
N GLY A 105 -2.32 -3.54 -15.80
CA GLY A 105 -1.38 -2.42 -15.82
C GLY A 105 -0.55 -2.31 -17.10
N LYS A 106 -0.88 -3.06 -18.17
CA LYS A 106 -0.21 -2.96 -19.48
C LYS A 106 -0.82 -1.89 -20.37
#